data_AF-A0A2G9XHM2-F1
#
_entry.id   AF-A0A2G9XHM2-F1
#
_cell.length_a   1.000
_cell.length_b   1.000
_cell.length_c   1.000
_cell.angle_alpha   90.00
_cell.angle_beta   90.00
_cell.angle_gamma   90.00
#
_symmetry.space_group_name_H-M   'P 1'
#
loop_
_entity.id
_entity.type
_entity.pdbx_description
1 polymer ?
#
loop_
_entity_poly.entity_id
_entity_poly.type
_entity_poly.pdbx_seq_one_letter_code
_entity_poly.pdbx_strand_id
1 'polypeptide(L)' 'YEALSGCDLGVFPSYYEPWGYTPLESAAYGVPTITTDQAGFGLWVEKKTGGTGGVILLQRKGKEIAVIED' A
#
# COMPACT_ATOMS: atom_id res chain seq x y z
N TYR A 1 -9.64 12.76 -10.34
CA TYR A 1 -10.07 11.39 -10.67
C TYR A 1 -9.38 10.84 -11.91
N GLU A 2 -9.30 11.59 -13.01
CA GLU A 2 -8.60 11.13 -14.23
C GLU A 2 -7.07 10.95 -14.08
N ALA A 3 -6.46 11.58 -13.07
CA ALA A 3 -5.04 11.45 -12.82
C ALA A 3 -4.62 10.01 -12.48
N LEU A 4 -5.41 9.29 -11.66
CA LEU A 4 -5.09 7.92 -11.25
C LEU A 4 -5.10 6.96 -12.46
N SER A 5 -6.08 7.09 -13.36
CA SER A 5 -6.13 6.27 -14.59
C SER A 5 -4.99 6.54 -15.57
N GLY A 6 -4.29 7.69 -15.42
CA GLY A 6 -3.10 8.00 -16.20
C GLY A 6 -1.79 7.62 -15.51
N CYS A 7 -1.84 7.08 -14.28
CA CYS A 7 -0.66 6.65 -13.54
C CYS A 7 -0.43 5.15 -13.71
N ASP A 8 0.83 4.76 -13.87
CA ASP A 8 1.22 3.34 -13.96
C ASP A 8 1.39 2.67 -12.58
N LEU A 9 1.60 3.46 -11.52
CA LEU A 9 1.88 2.97 -10.17
C LEU A 9 1.52 4.01 -9.09
N GLY A 10 0.80 3.59 -8.06
CA GLY A 10 0.56 4.37 -6.84
C GLY A 10 1.48 3.92 -5.70
N VAL A 11 2.16 4.84 -5.03
CA VAL A 11 3.12 4.52 -3.94
C VAL A 11 2.76 5.28 -2.66
N PHE A 12 2.35 4.54 -1.63
CA PHE A 12 1.82 5.08 -0.38
C PHE A 12 2.51 4.45 0.84
N PRO A 13 3.78 4.83 1.13
CA PRO A 13 4.61 4.20 2.15
C PRO A 13 4.30 4.73 3.57
N SER A 14 3.02 4.75 3.94
CA SER A 14 2.52 5.33 5.17
C SER A 14 3.09 4.65 6.43
N TYR A 15 3.61 5.44 7.36
CA TYR A 15 3.99 4.95 8.71
C TYR A 15 2.78 4.85 9.64
N TYR A 16 1.87 5.83 9.55
CA TYR A 16 0.63 5.87 10.32
C TYR A 16 -0.54 6.25 9.42
N GLU A 17 -1.38 5.28 9.11
CA GLU A 17 -2.57 5.45 8.29
C GLU A 17 -3.67 4.51 8.80
N PRO A 18 -4.67 5.01 9.55
CA PRO A 18 -5.66 4.16 10.22
C PRO A 18 -6.42 3.22 9.27
N TRP A 19 -6.63 3.68 8.03
CA TRP A 19 -7.20 2.88 6.96
C TRP A 19 -6.33 2.97 5.71
N GLY A 20 -6.53 3.98 4.88
CA GLY A 20 -5.81 4.14 3.62
C GLY A 20 -6.76 4.16 2.44
N TYR A 21 -7.51 5.26 2.34
CA TYR A 21 -8.45 5.45 1.24
C TYR A 21 -7.73 5.70 -0.09
N THR A 22 -6.59 6.40 -0.07
CA THR A 22 -5.81 6.68 -1.28
C THR A 22 -5.23 5.40 -1.91
N PRO A 23 -4.53 4.49 -1.17
CA PRO A 23 -4.12 3.22 -1.75
C PRO A 23 -5.31 2.32 -2.14
N LEU A 24 -6.41 2.36 -1.39
CA LEU A 24 -7.64 1.62 -1.76
C LEU A 24 -8.22 2.11 -3.08
N GLU A 25 -8.30 3.42 -3.27
CA GLU A 25 -8.83 4.06 -4.46
C GLU A 25 -7.92 3.79 -5.66
N SER A 26 -6.60 3.92 -5.49
CA SER A 26 -5.61 3.55 -6.51
C SER A 26 -5.80 2.10 -6.98
N ALA A 27 -5.91 1.15 -6.04
CA ALA A 27 -6.13 -0.26 -6.36
C ALA A 27 -7.50 -0.50 -7.02
N ALA A 28 -8.56 0.19 -6.57
CA ALA A 28 -9.90 0.08 -7.15
C ALA A 28 -9.95 0.59 -8.60
N TYR A 29 -9.09 1.55 -8.96
CA TYR A 29 -8.92 2.05 -10.31
C TYR A 29 -8.01 1.20 -11.19
N GLY A 30 -7.58 0.03 -10.70
CA GLY A 30 -6.72 -0.89 -11.43
C GLY A 30 -5.28 -0.42 -11.55
N VAL A 31 -4.88 0.61 -10.79
CA VAL A 31 -3.50 1.06 -10.72
C VAL A 31 -2.74 0.15 -9.75
N PRO A 32 -1.66 -0.52 -10.19
CA PRO A 32 -0.76 -1.23 -9.27
C PRO A 32 -0.39 -0.33 -8.09
N THR A 33 -0.45 -0.86 -6.87
CA THR A 33 -0.41 -0.03 -5.67
C THR A 33 0.57 -0.58 -4.64
N ILE A 34 1.46 0.26 -4.13
CA ILE A 34 2.36 -0.04 -3.02
C ILE A 34 1.82 0.61 -1.75
N THR A 35 1.64 -0.18 -0.69
CA THR A 35 1.27 0.31 0.64
C THR A 35 2.08 -0.43 1.72
N THR A 36 1.81 -0.19 3.01
CA THR A 36 2.58 -0.76 4.12
C THR A 36 1.73 -1.71 4.97
N ASP A 37 2.38 -2.64 5.65
CA ASP A 37 1.79 -3.46 6.73
C ASP A 37 1.44 -2.66 8.01
N GLN A 38 1.65 -1.35 8.00
CA GLN A 38 1.25 -0.40 9.06
C GLN A 38 -0.03 0.36 8.71
N ALA A 39 -0.41 0.41 7.43
CA ALA A 39 -1.67 0.99 6.98
C ALA A 39 -2.83 -0.01 7.16
N GLY A 40 -4.00 0.47 7.56
CA GLY A 40 -5.18 -0.39 7.75
C GLY A 40 -5.62 -1.15 6.48
N PHE A 41 -5.52 -0.52 5.31
CA PHE A 41 -5.77 -1.12 4.01
C PHE A 41 -4.73 -2.20 3.71
N GLY A 42 -3.45 -1.94 3.99
CA GLY A 42 -2.40 -2.93 3.80
C GLY A 42 -2.60 -4.18 4.68
N LEU A 43 -2.93 -3.98 5.96
CA LEU A 43 -3.31 -5.07 6.88
C LEU A 43 -4.55 -5.84 6.40
N TRP A 44 -5.52 -5.17 5.78
CA TRP A 44 -6.70 -5.82 5.21
C TRP A 44 -6.34 -6.65 3.98
N VAL A 45 -5.51 -6.12 3.07
CA VAL A 45 -5.02 -6.83 1.88
C VAL A 45 -4.25 -8.09 2.26
N GLU A 46 -3.34 -7.98 3.23
CA GLU A 46 -2.54 -9.09 3.76
C GLU A 46 -3.46 -10.24 4.23
N LYS A 47 -4.46 -9.92 5.04
CA LYS A 47 -5.42 -10.91 5.57
C LYS A 47 -6.33 -11.53 4.50
N LYS A 48 -6.75 -10.75 3.51
CA LYS A 48 -7.76 -11.19 2.54
C LYS A 48 -7.18 -11.96 1.38
N THR A 49 -5.94 -11.68 1.00
CA THR A 49 -5.41 -12.12 -0.29
C THR A 49 -4.06 -12.82 -0.22
N GLY A 50 -3.37 -12.79 0.93
CA GLY A 50 -2.02 -13.34 1.04
C GLY A 50 -0.99 -12.61 0.15
N GLY A 51 -1.32 -11.39 -0.30
CA GLY A 51 -0.55 -10.62 -1.28
C GLY A 51 -1.01 -10.93 -2.71
N THR A 52 -1.84 -10.06 -3.30
CA THR A 52 -2.14 -10.12 -4.74
C THR A 52 -1.02 -9.45 -5.55
N GLY A 53 -0.91 -9.82 -6.83
CA GLY A 53 0.04 -9.17 -7.74
C GLY A 53 -0.23 -7.68 -8.02
N GLY A 54 -1.40 -7.16 -7.67
CA GLY A 54 -1.76 -5.74 -7.87
C GLY A 54 -1.47 -4.83 -6.68
N VAL A 55 -1.26 -5.40 -5.48
CA VAL A 55 -0.94 -4.62 -4.28
C VAL A 55 0.31 -5.17 -3.60
N ILE A 56 1.38 -4.38 -3.61
CA ILE A 56 2.64 -4.71 -2.97
C ILE A 56 2.63 -4.17 -1.54
N LEU A 57 2.94 -5.05 -0.57
CA LEU A 57 3.03 -4.72 0.84
C LEU A 57 4.50 -4.52 1.26
N LEU A 58 4.83 -3.30 1.64
CA LEU A 58 6.10 -2.99 2.31
C LEU A 58 6.00 -3.42 3.77
N GLN A 59 6.86 -4.37 4.14
CA GLN A 59 6.99 -4.86 5.50
C GLN A 59 7.80 -3.84 6.32
N ARG A 60 7.13 -3.02 7.13
CA ARG A 60 7.71 -1.97 7.98
C ARG A 60 7.43 -2.21 9.46
N LYS A 61 6.37 -2.95 9.80
CA LYS A 61 5.96 -3.18 11.17
C LYS A 61 7.02 -3.98 11.93
N GLY A 62 7.52 -3.38 13.02
CA GLY A 62 8.51 -4.02 13.89
C GLY A 62 9.93 -4.07 13.33
N LYS A 63 10.20 -3.45 12.17
CA LYS A 63 11.56 -3.26 11.67
C LYS A 63 12.21 -2.03 12.28
N GLU A 64 13.52 -2.11 12.51
CA GLU A 64 14.29 -0.94 12.90
C GLU A 64 14.36 0.07 11.76
N ILE A 65 14.43 1.35 12.10
CA ILE A 65 14.47 2.45 11.11
C ILE A 65 15.68 2.29 10.18
N ALA A 66 16.85 1.92 10.71
CA ALA A 66 18.04 1.69 9.90
C ALA A 66 17.81 0.66 8.77
N VAL A 67 17.11 -0.44 9.07
CA VAL A 67 16.77 -1.49 8.09
C VAL A 67 15.77 -1.02 7.04
N ILE A 68 15.02 0.05 7.30
CA ILE A 68 14.03 0.62 6.37
C ILE A 68 14.68 1.68 5.46
N GLU A 69 15.73 2.35 5.95
CA GLU A 69 16.45 3.42 5.24
C GLU A 69 17.56 2.89 4.33
N ASP A 70 18.14 1.72 4.64
CA ASP A 70 19.11 0.99 3.82
C ASP A 70 18.47 0.33 2.57
#